data_AF-A0A7V8GJT7-F1
#
_entry.id   AF-A0A7V8GJT7-F1
#
_cell.length_a   1.000
_cell.length_b   1.000
_cell.length_c   1.000
_cell.angle_alpha   90.00
_cell.angle_beta   90.00
_cell.angle_gamma   90.00
#
_symmetry.space_group_name_H-M   'P 1'
#
loop_
_entity.id
_entity.type
_entity.pdbx_description
1 polymer ?
#
loop_
_entity_poly.entity_id
_entity_poly.type
_entity_poly.pdbx_seq_one_letter_code
_entity_poly.pdbx_strand_id
1 'polypeptide(L)'
;VVLPALVYVLLVGLAGGQGLHGWGAVVGTDTAFMLGTLAIVGPRLSGQLRVFLLTLTVVDDFLAVSIIGIVYSEEIRVVPLLIALASLVGLWLLGRTRQWRAMPYVLIVIVLWLATVYSGIHASLAGMTAGLLIPAYATQRHGVVAARQLFRDFWQSPSAASARAVDCGLSQGFSVNELLHEVLRLATALLIVPEFALA
;
A
#
# COMPACT_ATOMS: atom_id res chain seq x y z
N VAL A 1 7.54 7.58 17.58
CA VAL A 1 8.18 8.72 16.85
C VAL A 1 8.86 9.82 17.69
N VAL A 2 8.17 10.78 18.33
CA VAL A 2 8.83 12.04 18.82
C VAL A 2 9.84 11.82 19.95
N LEU A 3 9.51 10.98 20.94
CA LEU A 3 10.37 10.76 22.11
C LEU A 3 11.74 10.14 21.74
N PRO A 4 11.84 9.04 20.96
CA PRO A 4 13.12 8.50 20.49
C PRO A 4 13.98 9.52 19.73
N ALA A 5 13.36 10.28 18.82
CA ALA A 5 14.04 11.31 18.04
C ALA A 5 14.63 12.41 18.93
N LEU A 6 13.86 12.89 19.91
CA LEU A 6 14.31 13.93 20.84
C LEU A 6 15.46 13.45 21.74
N VAL A 7 15.37 12.22 22.23
CA VAL A 7 16.46 11.59 23.01
C VAL A 7 17.73 11.48 22.17
N TYR A 8 17.63 11.05 20.91
CA TYR A 8 18.77 10.96 20.00
C TYR A 8 19.41 12.33 19.74
N VAL A 9 18.59 13.33 19.40
CA VAL A 9 19.07 14.69 19.13
C VAL A 9 19.75 15.28 20.36
N LEU A 10 19.21 15.05 21.56
CA LEU A 10 19.82 15.52 22.80
C LEU A 10 21.18 14.84 23.04
N LEU A 11 21.25 13.51 22.94
CA LEU A 11 22.50 12.78 23.19
C LEU A 11 23.59 13.12 22.17
N VAL A 12 23.25 13.16 20.88
CA VAL A 12 24.21 13.48 19.81
C VAL A 12 24.59 14.96 19.86
N GLY A 13 23.65 15.85 20.20
CA GLY A 13 23.91 17.27 20.42
C GLY A 13 24.91 17.51 21.56
N LEU A 14 24.78 16.77 22.67
CA LEU A 14 25.73 16.82 23.79
C LEU A 14 27.10 16.22 23.45
N ALA A 15 27.17 15.27 22.50
CA ALA A 15 28.39 14.59 22.09
C ALA A 15 29.19 15.30 20.98
N GLY A 16 28.85 16.55 20.64
CA GLY A 16 29.56 17.35 19.63
C GLY A 16 28.88 17.44 18.26
N GLY A 17 27.63 16.97 18.14
CA GLY A 17 26.73 17.27 17.02
C GLY A 17 27.00 16.55 15.69
N GLN A 18 28.08 15.77 15.59
CA GLN A 18 28.35 14.95 14.40
C GLN A 18 27.27 13.85 14.28
N GLY A 19 26.48 13.89 13.21
CA GLY A 19 25.41 12.91 12.97
C GLY A 19 24.01 13.33 13.42
N LEU A 20 23.78 14.60 13.78
CA LEU A 20 22.43 15.11 14.08
C LEU A 20 21.41 14.84 12.96
N HIS A 21 21.88 14.74 11.71
CA HIS A 21 21.06 14.37 10.55
C HIS A 21 20.56 12.92 10.58
N GLY A 22 21.04 12.05 11.47
CA GLY A 22 20.65 10.63 11.53
C GLY A 22 19.41 10.33 12.39
N TRP A 23 18.74 11.35 12.92
CA TRP A 23 17.64 11.16 13.87
C TRP A 23 16.44 10.39 13.29
N GLY A 24 16.23 10.41 11.97
CA GLY A 24 15.20 9.62 11.31
C GLY A 24 15.40 8.11 11.44
N ALA A 25 16.64 7.64 11.63
CA ALA A 25 16.95 6.21 11.73
C ALA A 25 16.39 5.55 13.00
N VAL A 26 16.20 6.32 14.08
CA VAL A 26 15.66 5.82 15.36
C VAL A 26 14.14 6.00 15.49
N VAL A 27 13.50 6.56 14.47
CA VAL A 27 12.05 6.80 14.47
C VAL A 27 11.26 5.53 14.16
N GLY A 28 11.79 4.67 13.28
CA GLY A 28 11.08 3.49 12.79
C GLY A 28 11.07 2.34 13.80
N THR A 29 9.90 1.73 13.98
CA THR A 29 9.74 0.45 14.67
C THR A 29 9.69 -0.69 13.65
N ASP A 30 10.43 -1.77 13.86
CA ASP A 30 10.35 -2.95 12.99
C ASP A 30 9.00 -3.67 13.17
N THR A 31 8.14 -3.51 12.16
CA THR A 31 6.82 -4.13 12.08
C THR A 31 6.89 -5.66 12.04
N ALA A 32 7.88 -6.25 11.37
CA ALA A 32 8.01 -7.70 11.28
C ALA A 32 8.33 -8.30 12.65
N PHE A 33 9.27 -7.69 13.38
CA PHE A 33 9.59 -8.08 14.75
C PHE A 33 8.39 -7.91 15.70
N MET A 34 7.68 -6.78 15.62
CA MET A 34 6.50 -6.53 16.44
C MET A 34 5.38 -7.56 16.17
N LEU A 35 5.08 -7.84 14.89
CA LEU A 35 4.08 -8.83 14.51
C LEU A 35 4.49 -10.25 14.90
N GLY A 36 5.77 -10.61 14.75
CA GLY A 36 6.30 -11.90 15.21
C GLY A 36 6.17 -12.07 16.73
N THR A 37 6.50 -11.01 17.49
CA THR A 37 6.32 -11.00 18.95
C THR A 37 4.84 -11.09 19.33
N LEU A 38 3.97 -10.40 18.61
CA LEU A 38 2.51 -10.48 18.78
C LEU A 38 1.98 -11.88 18.44
N ALA A 39 2.57 -12.60 17.48
CA ALA A 39 2.17 -13.97 17.18
C ALA A 39 2.52 -14.94 18.31
N ILE A 40 3.67 -14.74 18.97
CA ILE A 40 4.14 -15.60 20.08
C ILE A 40 3.43 -15.27 21.39
N VAL A 41 3.31 -13.98 21.72
CA VAL A 41 2.83 -13.50 23.02
C VAL A 41 1.35 -13.08 22.98
N GLY A 42 0.86 -12.66 21.81
CA GLY A 42 -0.50 -12.15 21.62
C GLY A 42 -1.63 -13.10 22.00
N PRO A 43 -1.51 -14.45 21.94
CA PRO A 43 -2.55 -15.34 22.49
C PRO A 43 -2.79 -15.13 24.00
N ARG A 44 -1.83 -14.58 24.73
CA ARG A 44 -1.93 -14.25 26.16
C ARG A 44 -2.45 -12.83 26.43
N LEU A 45 -2.59 -12.00 25.38
CA LEU A 45 -3.00 -10.60 25.49
C LEU A 45 -4.49 -10.43 25.21
N SER A 46 -5.11 -9.41 25.82
CA SER A 46 -6.49 -9.07 25.54
C SER A 46 -6.69 -8.72 24.06
N GLY A 47 -7.88 -8.98 23.52
CA GLY A 47 -8.20 -8.64 22.13
C GLY A 47 -8.01 -7.15 21.82
N GLN A 48 -8.34 -6.28 22.79
CA GLN A 48 -8.15 -4.84 22.67
C GLN A 48 -6.68 -4.45 22.56
N LEU A 49 -5.78 -5.08 23.33
CA LEU A 49 -4.36 -4.78 23.28
C LEU A 49 -3.75 -5.19 21.92
N ARG A 50 -4.20 -6.31 21.35
CA ARG A 50 -3.76 -6.73 20.00
C ARG A 50 -4.15 -5.71 18.94
N VAL A 51 -5.41 -5.25 18.94
CA VAL A 51 -5.89 -4.23 17.99
C VAL A 51 -5.14 -2.91 18.19
N PHE A 52 -4.92 -2.52 19.45
CA PHE A 52 -4.16 -1.32 19.78
C PHE A 52 -2.72 -1.39 19.25
N LEU A 53 -1.99 -2.48 19.52
CA LEU A 53 -0.61 -2.66 19.07
C LEU A 53 -0.54 -2.71 17.54
N LEU A 54 -1.42 -3.46 16.87
CA LEU A 54 -1.49 -3.49 15.41
C LEU A 54 -1.69 -2.10 14.82
N THR A 55 -2.59 -1.31 15.40
CA THR A 55 -2.85 0.06 14.93
C THR A 55 -1.65 0.97 15.18
N LEU A 56 -1.04 0.90 16.37
CA LEU A 56 0.14 1.68 16.71
C LEU A 56 1.29 1.38 15.74
N THR A 57 1.53 0.11 15.43
CA THR A 57 2.58 -0.31 14.49
C THR A 57 2.36 0.27 13.09
N VAL A 58 1.14 0.19 12.56
CA VAL A 58 0.84 0.74 11.22
C VAL A 58 1.01 2.26 11.18
N VAL A 59 0.56 2.96 12.24
CA VAL A 59 0.68 4.42 12.32
C VAL A 59 2.14 4.87 12.45
N ASP A 60 2.94 4.17 13.26
CA ASP A 60 4.36 4.49 13.44
C ASP A 60 5.15 4.27 12.14
N ASP A 61 4.87 3.19 11.40
CA ASP A 61 5.50 2.88 10.10
C ASP A 61 5.15 3.94 9.04
N PHE A 62 3.88 4.35 8.95
CA PHE A 62 3.44 5.44 8.07
C PHE A 62 4.17 6.76 8.39
N LEU A 63 4.30 7.08 9.68
CA LEU A 63 4.93 8.31 10.12
C LEU A 63 6.44 8.26 9.88
N ALA A 64 7.09 7.12 10.10
CA ALA A 64 8.51 6.90 9.80
C ALA A 64 8.81 7.08 8.31
N VAL A 65 8.07 6.40 7.42
CA VAL A 65 8.21 6.55 5.96
C VAL A 65 7.96 7.99 5.51
N SER A 66 6.96 8.67 6.07
CA SER A 66 6.67 10.07 5.75
C SER A 66 7.79 11.01 6.18
N ILE A 67 8.32 10.83 7.39
CA ILE A 67 9.44 11.63 7.91
C ILE A 67 10.68 11.42 7.05
N ILE A 68 11.05 10.16 6.80
CA ILE A 68 12.24 9.83 6.01
C ILE A 68 12.09 10.40 4.60
N GLY A 69 10.92 10.20 3.99
CA GLY A 69 10.65 10.69 2.65
C GLY A 69 10.68 12.21 2.51
N ILE A 70 10.21 12.98 3.50
CA ILE A 70 10.18 14.45 3.43
C ILE A 70 11.51 15.07 3.86
N VAL A 71 12.12 14.58 4.95
CA VAL A 71 13.31 15.18 5.55
C VAL A 71 14.58 14.86 4.76
N TYR A 72 14.66 13.67 4.16
CA TYR A 72 15.82 13.21 3.40
C TYR A 72 15.58 13.24 1.88
N SER A 73 14.57 13.99 1.42
CA SER A 73 14.42 14.28 -0.01
C SER A 73 15.59 15.14 -0.50
N GLU A 74 16.17 14.74 -1.62
CA GLU A 74 17.24 15.50 -2.30
C GLU A 74 16.65 16.59 -3.22
N GLU A 75 17.43 17.07 -4.18
CA GLU A 75 17.02 18.11 -5.14
C GLU A 75 15.70 17.78 -5.84
N ILE A 76 14.64 18.52 -5.50
CA ILE A 76 13.31 18.28 -6.03
C ILE A 76 13.22 18.81 -7.46
N ARG A 77 12.97 17.90 -8.41
CA ARG A 77 12.72 18.27 -9.80
C ARG A 77 11.23 18.53 -10.03
N VAL A 78 10.90 19.74 -10.47
CA VAL A 78 9.51 20.20 -10.65
C VAL A 78 8.75 19.40 -11.72
N VAL A 79 9.40 19.07 -12.84
CA VAL A 79 8.71 18.39 -13.95
C VAL A 79 8.24 16.97 -13.56
N PRO A 80 9.09 16.09 -13.01
CA PRO A 80 8.62 14.79 -12.51
C PRO A 80 7.60 14.91 -11.38
N LEU A 81 7.71 15.93 -10.52
CA LEU A 81 6.74 16.18 -9.45
C LEU A 81 5.33 16.46 -10.01
N LEU A 82 5.22 17.23 -11.09
CA LEU A 82 3.93 17.47 -11.75
C LEU A 82 3.34 16.19 -12.35
N ILE A 83 4.19 15.30 -12.89
CA ILE A 83 3.76 13.99 -13.40
C ILE A 83 3.25 13.09 -12.25
N ALA A 84 3.96 13.10 -11.11
CA ALA A 84 3.52 12.39 -9.91
C ALA A 84 2.15 12.91 -9.43
N LEU A 85 1.99 14.24 -9.36
CA LEU A 85 0.72 14.86 -8.97
C LEU A 85 -0.42 14.52 -9.95
N ALA A 86 -0.17 14.59 -11.25
CA ALA A 86 -1.15 14.20 -12.27
C ALA A 86 -1.53 12.72 -12.15
N SER A 87 -0.58 11.85 -11.81
CA SER A 87 -0.83 10.42 -11.60
C SER A 87 -1.69 10.16 -10.35
N LEU A 88 -1.46 10.90 -9.26
CA LEU A 88 -2.31 10.86 -8.06
C LEU A 88 -3.74 11.30 -8.36
N VAL A 89 -3.91 12.41 -9.10
CA VAL A 89 -5.24 12.86 -9.56
C VAL A 89 -5.90 11.82 -10.46
N GLY A 90 -5.13 11.18 -11.35
CA GLY A 90 -5.58 10.08 -12.19
C GLY A 90 -6.10 8.89 -11.36
N LEU A 91 -5.35 8.45 -10.34
CA LEU A 91 -5.79 7.40 -9.42
C LEU A 91 -7.07 7.78 -8.69
N TRP A 92 -7.14 9.01 -8.17
CA TRP A 92 -8.32 9.49 -7.46
C TRP A 92 -9.56 9.53 -8.36
N LEU A 93 -9.42 10.00 -9.60
CA LEU A 93 -10.51 10.03 -10.58
C LEU A 93 -10.94 8.61 -10.98
N LEU A 94 -9.98 7.70 -11.18
CA LEU A 94 -10.27 6.31 -11.50
C LEU A 94 -11.06 5.64 -10.37
N GLY A 95 -10.66 5.89 -9.12
CA GLY A 95 -11.39 5.42 -7.94
C GLY A 95 -12.82 5.97 -7.86
N ARG A 96 -13.02 7.25 -8.22
CA ARG A 96 -14.36 7.88 -8.34
C ARG A 96 -15.24 7.22 -9.41
N THR A 97 -14.66 6.82 -10.54
CA THR A 97 -15.40 6.15 -11.63
C THR A 97 -15.79 4.70 -11.32
N ARG A 98 -15.39 4.16 -10.15
CA ARG A 98 -15.61 2.76 -9.74
C ARG A 98 -15.16 1.77 -10.82
N GLN A 99 -14.05 2.08 -11.48
CA GLN A 99 -13.47 1.19 -12.49
C GLN A 99 -13.03 -0.11 -11.82
N TRP A 100 -13.59 -1.24 -12.27
CA TRP A 100 -13.35 -2.58 -11.69
C TRP A 100 -12.06 -3.25 -12.19
N ARG A 101 -11.49 -2.76 -13.30
CA ARG A 101 -10.26 -3.32 -13.87
C ARG A 101 -9.05 -2.89 -13.05
N ALA A 102 -8.22 -3.84 -12.63
CA ALA A 102 -6.98 -3.58 -11.89
C ALA A 102 -5.87 -2.94 -12.76
N MET A 103 -5.79 -3.30 -14.04
CA MET A 103 -4.68 -2.91 -14.95
C MET A 103 -4.42 -1.39 -15.03
N PRO A 104 -5.43 -0.51 -15.16
CA PRO A 104 -5.19 0.93 -15.21
C PRO A 104 -4.62 1.49 -13.90
N TYR A 105 -4.98 0.92 -12.74
CA TYR A 105 -4.40 1.32 -11.46
C TYR A 105 -2.91 0.94 -11.42
N VAL A 106 -2.57 -0.30 -11.80
CA VAL A 106 -1.16 -0.76 -11.85
C VAL A 106 -0.31 0.16 -12.73
N LEU A 107 -0.80 0.49 -13.93
CA LEU A 107 -0.08 1.36 -14.86
C LEU A 107 0.18 2.74 -14.26
N ILE A 108 -0.84 3.37 -13.66
CA ILE A 108 -0.68 4.68 -13.04
C ILE A 108 0.25 4.63 -11.83
N VAL A 109 0.21 3.55 -11.04
CA VAL A 109 1.14 3.35 -9.91
C VAL A 109 2.58 3.24 -10.39
N ILE A 110 2.85 2.52 -11.49
CA ILE A 110 4.19 2.44 -12.07
C ILE A 110 4.66 3.82 -12.55
N VAL A 111 3.80 4.58 -13.23
CA VAL A 111 4.14 5.94 -13.67
C VAL A 111 4.39 6.86 -12.48
N LEU A 112 3.56 6.80 -11.44
CA LEU A 112 3.73 7.54 -10.20
C LEU A 112 5.06 7.21 -9.53
N TRP A 113 5.42 5.94 -9.45
CA TRP A 113 6.67 5.47 -8.86
C TRP A 113 7.90 5.95 -9.65
N LEU A 114 7.88 5.84 -10.98
CA LEU A 114 8.95 6.39 -11.81
C LEU A 114 9.07 7.91 -11.65
N ALA A 115 7.93 8.61 -11.63
CA ALA A 115 7.91 10.06 -11.46
C ALA A 115 8.49 10.50 -10.11
N THR A 116 8.23 9.78 -9.02
CA THR A 116 8.83 10.10 -7.71
C THR A 116 10.32 9.79 -7.66
N VAL A 117 10.77 8.68 -8.24
CA VAL A 117 12.22 8.36 -8.37
C VAL A 117 12.97 9.48 -9.10
N TYR A 118 12.42 10.00 -10.21
CA TYR A 118 13.03 11.12 -10.94
C TYR A 118 12.80 12.49 -10.28
N SER A 119 11.83 12.64 -9.38
CA SER A 119 11.55 13.91 -8.71
C SER A 119 12.46 14.18 -7.51
N GLY A 120 13.27 13.21 -7.08
CA GLY A 120 14.06 13.30 -5.84
C GLY A 120 13.25 13.02 -4.57
N ILE A 121 11.97 12.64 -4.70
CA ILE A 121 11.14 12.21 -3.58
C ILE A 121 11.33 10.71 -3.39
N HIS A 122 11.27 10.24 -2.15
CA HIS A 122 11.31 8.80 -1.89
C HIS A 122 10.19 8.03 -2.60
N ALA A 123 10.60 7.00 -3.34
CA ALA A 123 9.72 6.14 -4.10
C ALA A 123 8.68 5.41 -3.23
N SER A 124 9.01 5.15 -1.95
CA SER A 124 8.09 4.54 -0.97
C SER A 124 6.84 5.41 -0.74
N LEU A 125 6.96 6.73 -0.85
CA LEU A 125 5.83 7.66 -0.69
C LEU A 125 4.79 7.48 -1.81
N ALA A 126 5.23 7.12 -3.03
CA ALA A 126 4.34 6.82 -4.14
C ALA A 126 3.48 5.59 -3.86
N GLY A 127 4.09 4.51 -3.38
CA GLY A 127 3.36 3.28 -3.03
C GLY A 127 2.34 3.52 -1.91
N MET A 128 2.76 4.24 -0.86
CA MET A 128 1.92 4.60 0.28
C MET A 128 0.71 5.46 -0.12
N THR A 129 0.95 6.54 -0.88
CA THR A 129 -0.13 7.44 -1.33
C THR A 129 -1.07 6.78 -2.33
N ALA A 130 -0.55 5.95 -3.25
CA ALA A 130 -1.37 5.15 -4.14
C ALA A 130 -2.24 4.15 -3.37
N GLY A 131 -1.68 3.45 -2.38
CA GLY A 131 -2.42 2.50 -1.54
C GLY A 131 -3.59 3.15 -0.80
N LEU A 132 -3.43 4.38 -0.33
CA LEU A 132 -4.50 5.16 0.31
C LEU A 132 -5.59 5.63 -0.66
N LEU A 133 -5.27 5.80 -1.95
CA LEU A 133 -6.21 6.25 -2.98
C LEU A 133 -6.96 5.10 -3.66
N ILE A 134 -6.43 3.88 -3.62
CA ILE A 134 -7.06 2.71 -4.23
C ILE A 134 -8.33 2.33 -3.44
N PRO A 135 -9.50 2.23 -4.10
CA PRO A 135 -10.75 1.92 -3.40
C PRO A 135 -10.77 0.52 -2.77
N ALA A 136 -11.02 0.47 -1.47
CA ALA A 136 -11.27 -0.75 -0.69
C ALA A 136 -12.72 -0.78 -0.19
N TYR A 137 -13.65 -1.20 -1.04
CA TYR A 137 -15.06 -1.39 -0.67
C TYR A 137 -15.38 -2.86 -0.38
N ALA A 138 -16.28 -3.13 0.55
CA ALA A 138 -16.73 -4.50 0.82
C ALA A 138 -17.52 -5.06 -0.38
N THR A 139 -17.32 -6.35 -0.66
CA THR A 139 -18.03 -7.11 -1.71
C THR A 139 -19.55 -6.91 -1.58
N GLN A 140 -20.17 -6.30 -2.59
CA GLN A 140 -21.58 -5.97 -2.52
C GLN A 140 -22.44 -7.21 -2.82
N ARG A 141 -23.38 -7.54 -1.91
CA ARG A 141 -24.30 -8.69 -2.06
C ARG A 141 -25.06 -8.70 -3.40
N HIS A 142 -25.35 -7.53 -3.97
CA HIS A 142 -26.02 -7.41 -5.27
C HIS A 142 -25.18 -8.01 -6.42
N GLY A 143 -23.84 -7.90 -6.37
CA GLY A 143 -22.94 -8.52 -7.35
C GLY A 143 -22.98 -10.04 -7.30
N VAL A 144 -23.10 -10.62 -6.10
CA VAL A 144 -23.22 -12.08 -5.90
C VAL A 144 -24.53 -12.63 -6.48
N VAL A 145 -25.63 -11.89 -6.34
CA VAL A 145 -26.93 -12.27 -6.91
C VAL A 145 -26.92 -12.14 -8.44
N ALA A 146 -26.31 -11.09 -8.99
CA ALA A 146 -26.16 -10.91 -10.44
C ALA A 146 -25.27 -12.01 -11.06
N ALA A 147 -24.17 -12.39 -10.41
CA ALA A 147 -23.31 -13.48 -10.86
C ALA A 147 -24.04 -14.83 -10.96
N ARG A 148 -24.99 -15.10 -10.04
CA ARG A 148 -25.83 -16.30 -10.09
C ARG A 148 -26.74 -16.34 -11.33
N GLN A 149 -27.21 -15.19 -11.79
CA GLN A 149 -28.03 -15.11 -13.00
C GLN A 149 -27.16 -15.32 -14.25
N LEU A 150 -26.01 -14.66 -14.34
CA LEU A 150 -25.07 -14.84 -15.44
C LEU A 150 -24.58 -16.29 -15.59
N PHE A 151 -24.31 -16.96 -14.46
CA PHE A 151 -23.90 -18.38 -14.47
C PHE A 151 -25.03 -19.30 -14.98
N ARG A 152 -26.29 -18.96 -14.65
CA ARG A 152 -27.46 -19.69 -15.15
C ARG A 152 -27.60 -19.52 -16.66
N ASP A 153 -27.43 -18.30 -17.16
CA ASP A 153 -27.54 -17.99 -18.58
C ASP A 153 -26.44 -18.68 -19.39
N PHE A 154 -25.22 -18.75 -18.84
CA PHE A 154 -24.12 -19.55 -19.40
C PHE A 154 -24.47 -21.05 -19.45
N TRP A 155 -25.08 -21.58 -18.39
CA TRP A 155 -25.47 -23.00 -18.34
C TRP A 155 -26.58 -23.34 -19.35
N GLN A 156 -27.50 -22.41 -19.59
CA GLN A 156 -28.56 -22.56 -20.59
C GLN A 156 -28.04 -22.38 -22.03
N SER A 157 -27.00 -21.57 -22.23
CA SER A 157 -26.44 -21.25 -23.55
C SER A 157 -24.91 -21.07 -23.48
N PRO A 158 -24.14 -22.17 -23.49
CA PRO A 158 -22.69 -22.10 -23.40
C PRO A 158 -22.10 -21.49 -24.67
N SER A 159 -21.62 -20.25 -24.55
CA SER A 159 -21.02 -19.49 -25.64
C SER A 159 -19.87 -18.64 -25.10
N ALA A 160 -18.95 -18.23 -25.98
CA ALA A 160 -17.85 -17.34 -25.61
C ALA A 160 -18.34 -15.95 -25.14
N ALA A 161 -19.55 -15.55 -25.52
CA ALA A 161 -20.16 -14.31 -25.05
C ALA A 161 -20.70 -14.45 -23.61
N SER A 162 -21.41 -15.55 -23.33
CA SER A 162 -21.94 -15.82 -21.98
C SER A 162 -20.83 -16.11 -20.97
N ALA A 163 -19.74 -16.78 -21.37
CA ALA A 163 -18.55 -16.95 -20.54
C ALA A 163 -17.91 -15.60 -20.14
N ARG A 164 -17.69 -14.70 -21.10
CA ARG A 164 -17.15 -13.35 -20.83
C ARG A 164 -18.07 -12.50 -19.96
N ALA A 165 -19.38 -12.67 -20.10
CA ALA A 165 -20.36 -11.96 -19.27
C ALA A 165 -20.28 -12.41 -17.81
N VAL A 166 -20.12 -13.72 -17.55
CA VAL A 166 -19.87 -14.28 -16.21
C VAL A 166 -18.59 -13.70 -15.62
N ASP A 167 -17.48 -13.71 -16.36
CA ASP A 167 -16.19 -13.17 -15.88
C ASP A 167 -16.27 -11.66 -15.56
N CYS A 168 -16.91 -10.87 -16.42
CA CYS A 168 -17.12 -9.44 -16.17
C CYS A 168 -18.02 -9.20 -14.96
N GLY A 169 -19.08 -10.00 -14.78
CA GLY A 169 -19.99 -9.87 -13.64
C GLY A 169 -19.34 -10.26 -12.31
N LEU A 170 -18.51 -11.30 -12.31
CA LEU A 170 -17.74 -11.72 -11.13
C LEU A 170 -16.69 -10.66 -10.75
N SER A 171 -15.92 -10.17 -11.72
CA SER A 171 -14.89 -9.15 -11.47
C SER A 171 -15.46 -7.80 -11.00
N GLN A 172 -16.68 -7.44 -11.39
CA GLN A 172 -17.38 -6.26 -10.84
C GLN A 172 -17.84 -6.46 -9.39
N GLY A 173 -17.97 -7.70 -8.92
CA GLY A 173 -18.39 -8.02 -7.55
C GLY A 173 -17.30 -7.77 -6.51
N PHE A 174 -16.03 -7.85 -6.91
CA PHE A 174 -14.87 -7.69 -6.03
C PHE A 174 -14.36 -6.24 -6.01
N SER A 175 -13.64 -5.91 -4.94
CA SER A 175 -12.95 -4.62 -4.89
C SER A 175 -11.71 -4.63 -5.78
N VAL A 176 -11.38 -3.47 -6.34
CA VAL A 176 -10.12 -3.29 -7.08
C VAL A 176 -8.93 -3.64 -6.19
N ASN A 177 -9.00 -3.28 -4.90
CA ASN A 177 -7.97 -3.64 -3.93
C ASN A 177 -7.77 -5.16 -3.81
N GLU A 178 -8.85 -5.94 -3.77
CA GLU A 178 -8.80 -7.40 -3.70
C GLU A 178 -8.26 -8.01 -5.00
N LEU A 179 -8.69 -7.50 -6.15
CA LEU A 179 -8.15 -7.92 -7.46
C LEU A 179 -6.66 -7.60 -7.59
N LEU A 180 -6.23 -6.41 -7.14
CA LEU A 180 -4.82 -6.03 -7.11
C LEU A 180 -4.03 -6.93 -6.18
N HIS A 181 -4.57 -7.27 -5.01
CA HIS A 181 -3.91 -8.18 -4.08
C HIS A 181 -3.72 -9.56 -4.73
N GLU A 182 -4.74 -10.11 -5.38
CA GLU A 182 -4.65 -11.42 -6.05
C GLU A 182 -3.59 -11.42 -7.17
N VAL A 183 -3.56 -10.36 -8.00
CA VAL A 183 -2.59 -10.21 -9.10
C VAL A 183 -1.17 -10.03 -8.56
N LEU A 184 -1.00 -9.21 -7.53
CA LEU A 184 0.31 -8.90 -6.97
C LEU A 184 0.84 -10.06 -6.10
N ARG A 185 -0.03 -10.88 -5.49
CA ARG A 185 0.35 -11.96 -4.57
C ARG A 185 1.40 -12.90 -5.16
N LEU A 186 1.24 -13.25 -6.43
CA LEU A 186 2.17 -14.16 -7.09
C LEU A 186 3.56 -13.52 -7.24
N ALA A 187 3.59 -12.26 -7.68
CA ALA A 187 4.85 -11.52 -7.86
C ALA A 187 5.53 -11.25 -6.51
N THR A 188 4.78 -10.82 -5.48
CA THR A 188 5.34 -10.59 -4.15
C THR A 188 5.87 -11.87 -3.53
N ALA A 189 5.12 -12.98 -3.60
CA ALA A 189 5.54 -14.24 -2.98
C ALA A 189 6.72 -14.91 -3.68
N LEU A 190 6.83 -14.82 -5.00
CA LEU A 190 7.87 -15.50 -5.78
C LEU A 190 9.15 -14.68 -5.99
N LEU A 191 9.05 -13.35 -6.03
CA LEU A 191 10.19 -12.48 -6.33
C LEU A 191 10.62 -11.69 -5.10
N ILE A 192 9.68 -10.96 -4.50
CA ILE A 192 10.00 -9.95 -3.49
C ILE A 192 10.40 -10.62 -2.15
N VAL A 193 9.57 -11.53 -1.64
CA VAL A 193 9.85 -12.18 -0.33
C VAL A 193 11.19 -12.94 -0.34
N PRO A 194 11.53 -13.74 -1.38
CA PRO A 194 12.83 -14.41 -1.44
C PRO A 194 14.01 -13.44 -1.53
N GLU A 195 13.88 -12.34 -2.27
CA GLU A 195 14.93 -11.32 -2.37
C GLU A 195 15.24 -10.71 -0.99
N PHE A 196 14.21 -10.33 -0.24
CA PHE A 196 14.38 -9.82 1.13
C PHE A 196 14.84 -10.88 2.14
N ALA A 197 14.62 -12.16 1.88
CA ALA A 197 15.13 -13.24 2.71
C ALA A 197 16.63 -13.53 2.45
N LEU A 198 17.15 -13.10 1.30
CA LEU A 198 18.54 -13.32 0.88
C LEU A 198 19.45 -12.09 1.09
N ALA A 199 18.87 -10.89 1.13
CA ALA A 199 19.56 -9.62 1.39
C ALA A 199 19.84 -9.39 2.88
#